data_AF-A0A512C4T0-F1
#
_entry.id   AF-A0A512C4T0-F1
#
_cell.length_a   1.000
_cell.length_b   1.000
_cell.length_c   1.000
_cell.angle_alpha   90.00
_cell.angle_beta   90.00
_cell.angle_gamma   90.00
#
_symmetry.space_group_name_H-M   'P 1'
#
loop_
_entity.id
_entity.type
_entity.pdbx_description
1 polymer ?
#
loop_
_entity_poly.entity_id
_entity_poly.type
_entity_poly.pdbx_seq_one_letter_code
_entity_poly.pdbx_strand_id
1 'polypeptide(L)'
;MRSHEIVRASARHHMTTAFRQIGQALGLKQGFITAARRAATSHVVDCICLNDEDMPYGVYVGQLRECEEWCQQNCPHDHEIEPLRDRGRLIGRRYRFARESDAALFKMLFV
;
A
#
# COMPACT_ATOMS: atom_id res chain seq x y z
N MET A 1 2.30 34.43 -31.02
CA MET A 1 3.19 33.34 -30.52
C MET A 1 2.73 32.81 -29.15
N ARG A 2 1.45 32.39 -29.01
CA ARG A 2 0.80 31.98 -27.74
C ARG A 2 0.22 30.54 -27.76
N SER A 3 0.36 29.83 -28.88
CA SER A 3 -0.34 28.55 -29.10
C SER A 3 0.41 27.32 -28.58
N HIS A 4 1.72 27.41 -28.33
CA HIS A 4 2.54 26.24 -27.94
C HIS A 4 2.49 25.90 -26.44
N GLU A 5 2.09 26.83 -25.57
CA GLU A 5 1.98 26.56 -24.12
C GLU A 5 0.69 25.80 -23.76
N ILE A 6 -0.41 26.07 -24.47
CA ILE A 6 -1.71 25.43 -24.22
C ILE A 6 -1.67 23.93 -24.55
N VAL A 7 -0.95 23.54 -25.62
CA VAL A 7 -0.80 22.13 -26.03
C VAL A 7 0.02 21.32 -25.01
N ARG A 8 1.02 21.93 -24.37
CA ARG A 8 1.85 21.27 -23.34
C ARG A 8 1.12 21.04 -22.02
N ALA A 9 0.21 21.94 -21.64
CA ALA A 9 -0.60 21.79 -20.43
C ALA A 9 -1.67 20.68 -20.59
N SER A 10 -2.30 20.61 -21.77
CA SER A 10 -3.31 19.59 -22.08
C SER A 10 -2.74 18.16 -22.11
N ALA A 11 -1.57 17.96 -22.74
CA ALA A 11 -0.90 16.65 -22.79
C ALA A 11 -0.54 16.08 -21.41
N ARG A 12 -0.13 16.94 -20.46
CA ARG A 12 0.18 16.53 -19.07
C ARG A 12 -1.06 16.08 -18.29
N HIS A 13 -2.21 16.70 -18.52
CA HIS A 13 -3.49 16.33 -17.90
C HIS A 13 -4.04 15.01 -18.44
N HIS A 14 -3.87 14.75 -19.74
CA HIS A 14 -4.29 13.50 -20.35
C HIS A 14 -3.45 12.31 -19.91
N MET A 15 -2.12 12.47 -19.78
CA MET A 15 -1.26 11.39 -19.26
C MET A 15 -1.58 11.03 -17.80
N THR A 16 -1.78 12.02 -16.91
CA THR A 16 -2.11 11.75 -15.49
C THR A 16 -3.44 11.04 -15.30
N THR A 17 -4.42 11.32 -16.18
CA THR A 17 -5.72 10.65 -16.16
C THR A 17 -5.62 9.20 -16.65
N ALA A 18 -4.84 8.95 -17.72
CA ALA A 18 -4.62 7.61 -18.25
C ALA A 18 -3.92 6.68 -17.23
N PHE A 19 -2.88 7.16 -16.54
CA PHE A 19 -2.21 6.37 -15.49
C PHE A 19 -3.11 6.08 -14.28
N ARG A 20 -4.00 7.01 -13.91
CA ARG A 20 -4.98 6.78 -12.84
C ARG A 20 -6.01 5.71 -13.23
N GLN A 21 -6.52 5.75 -14.45
CA GLN A 21 -7.50 4.78 -14.96
C GLN A 21 -6.89 3.39 -15.14
N ILE A 22 -5.67 3.30 -15.65
CA ILE A 22 -4.91 2.04 -15.75
C ILE A 22 -4.61 1.50 -14.34
N GLY A 23 -4.20 2.37 -13.41
CA GLY A 23 -3.98 1.98 -12.01
C GLY A 23 -5.23 1.39 -11.36
N GLN A 24 -6.39 2.02 -11.54
CA GLN A 24 -7.66 1.49 -11.03
C GLN A 24 -8.07 0.17 -11.71
N ALA A 25 -7.88 0.05 -13.02
CA ALA A 25 -8.19 -1.18 -13.77
C ALA A 25 -7.27 -2.36 -13.40
N LEU A 26 -6.05 -2.07 -12.96
CA LEU A 26 -5.09 -3.05 -12.44
C LEU A 26 -5.16 -3.22 -10.92
N GLY A 27 -6.11 -2.56 -10.25
CA GLY A 27 -6.26 -2.64 -8.80
C GLY A 27 -5.20 -1.93 -7.96
N LEU A 28 -4.34 -1.14 -8.59
CA LEU A 28 -3.30 -0.35 -7.95
C LEU A 28 -3.95 0.82 -7.21
N LYS A 29 -3.99 0.71 -5.87
CA LYS A 29 -4.52 1.75 -5.00
C LYS A 29 -3.55 2.93 -4.92
N GLN A 30 -3.79 3.97 -5.71
CA GLN A 30 -2.93 5.15 -5.72
C GLN A 30 -3.28 6.17 -4.61
N GLY A 31 -2.25 6.83 -4.10
CA GLY A 31 -2.36 7.96 -3.17
C GLY A 31 -2.48 7.56 -1.70
N PHE A 32 -2.49 8.58 -0.83
CA PHE A 32 -2.60 8.41 0.63
C PHE A 32 -3.86 7.62 1.02
N ILE A 33 -3.75 6.82 2.09
CA ILE A 33 -4.88 6.11 2.66
C ILE A 33 -5.77 7.12 3.39
N THR A 34 -6.95 7.37 2.82
CA THR A 34 -7.93 8.32 3.35
C THR A 34 -8.66 7.72 4.57
N ALA A 35 -9.34 8.56 5.34
CA ALA A 35 -10.19 8.08 6.45
C ALA A 35 -11.25 7.06 5.98
N ALA A 36 -11.85 7.27 4.80
CA ALA A 36 -12.79 6.33 4.22
C ALA A 36 -12.15 4.96 3.91
N ARG A 37 -10.92 4.94 3.36
CA ARG A 37 -10.17 3.69 3.12
C ARG A 37 -9.82 2.98 4.43
N ARG A 38 -9.43 3.72 5.47
CA ARG A 38 -9.19 3.14 6.81
C ARG A 38 -10.47 2.57 7.42
N ALA A 39 -11.61 3.24 7.23
CA ALA A 39 -12.90 2.72 7.69
C ALA A 39 -13.32 1.45 6.94
N ALA A 40 -13.06 1.39 5.63
CA ALA A 40 -13.30 0.21 4.80
C ALA A 40 -12.32 -0.96 5.07
N THR A 41 -11.20 -0.69 5.76
CA THR A 41 -10.20 -1.69 6.17
C THR A 41 -9.94 -1.57 7.67
N SER A 42 -10.97 -1.85 8.45
CA SER A 42 -11.01 -1.61 9.90
C SER A 42 -10.21 -2.63 10.71
N HIS A 43 -9.92 -3.81 10.17
CA HIS A 43 -9.20 -4.86 10.88
C HIS A 43 -7.70 -4.69 10.66
N VAL A 44 -6.92 -4.64 11.73
CA VAL A 44 -5.53 -4.16 11.69
C VAL A 44 -4.60 -5.20 12.29
N VAL A 45 -3.47 -5.44 11.63
CA VAL A 45 -2.36 -6.26 12.12
C VAL A 45 -1.08 -5.45 12.03
N ASP A 46 -0.43 -5.23 13.17
CA ASP A 46 0.83 -4.51 13.24
C ASP A 46 2.00 -5.50 13.27
N CYS A 47 2.80 -5.50 12.20
CA CYS A 47 4.05 -6.27 12.12
C CYS A 47 5.19 -5.38 12.58
N ILE A 48 5.46 -5.42 13.89
CA ILE A 48 6.59 -4.72 14.53
C ILE A 48 7.89 -5.45 14.18
N CYS A 49 9.03 -4.73 14.17
CA CYS A 49 10.35 -5.25 13.79
C CYS A 49 10.50 -5.64 12.31
N LEU A 50 9.47 -5.43 11.48
CA LEU A 50 9.60 -5.48 10.02
C LEU A 50 10.23 -4.16 9.52
N ASN A 51 11.46 -3.92 9.93
CA ASN A 51 12.28 -2.77 9.54
C ASN A 51 13.72 -3.22 9.22
N ASP A 52 14.43 -2.39 8.45
CA ASP A 52 15.77 -2.65 7.94
C ASP A 52 16.89 -2.48 8.98
N GLU A 53 16.57 -1.93 10.15
CA GLU A 53 17.54 -1.75 11.23
C GLU A 53 17.62 -2.97 12.15
N ASP A 54 16.50 -3.68 12.36
CA ASP A 54 16.41 -4.82 13.27
C ASP A 54 16.60 -6.18 12.56
N MET A 55 16.71 -6.20 11.23
CA MET A 55 16.89 -7.41 10.42
C MET A 55 17.95 -7.24 9.32
N PRO A 56 18.68 -8.32 8.95
CA PRO A 56 19.50 -8.29 7.75
C PRO A 56 18.65 -7.91 6.53
N TYR A 57 19.14 -6.99 5.70
CA TYR A 57 18.39 -6.41 4.57
C TYR A 57 17.68 -7.47 3.70
N GLY A 58 18.34 -8.59 3.39
CA GLY A 58 17.75 -9.67 2.60
C GLY A 58 16.57 -10.38 3.28
N VAL A 59 16.62 -10.53 4.60
CA VAL A 59 15.53 -11.12 5.39
C VAL A 59 14.36 -10.15 5.45
N TYR A 60 14.63 -8.86 5.73
CA TYR A 60 13.61 -7.81 5.72
C TYR A 60 12.86 -7.74 4.38
N VAL A 61 13.60 -7.66 3.26
CA VAL A 61 12.99 -7.57 1.92
C VAL A 61 12.22 -8.84 1.58
N GLY A 62 12.75 -10.02 1.94
CA GLY A 62 12.07 -11.31 1.73
C GLY A 62 10.73 -11.37 2.46
N GLN A 63 10.72 -11.05 3.74
CA GLN A 63 9.51 -11.12 4.56
C GLN A 63 8.49 -10.04 4.19
N LEU A 64 8.93 -8.82 3.87
CA LEU A 64 8.06 -7.76 3.35
C LEU A 64 7.38 -8.22 2.05
N ARG A 65 8.15 -8.79 1.13
CA ARG A 65 7.64 -9.30 -0.14
C ARG A 65 6.65 -10.43 0.06
N GLU A 66 6.93 -11.37 0.94
CA GLU A 66 6.03 -12.49 1.23
C GLU A 66 4.69 -12.00 1.80
N CYS A 67 4.72 -11.03 2.73
CA CYS A 67 3.50 -10.40 3.25
C CYS A 67 2.69 -9.70 2.14
N GLU A 68 3.37 -8.94 1.28
CA GLU A 68 2.72 -8.21 0.17
C GLU A 68 2.13 -9.17 -0.88
N GLU A 69 2.86 -10.22 -1.26
CA GLU A 69 2.39 -11.25 -2.19
C GLU A 69 1.18 -12.00 -1.62
N TRP A 70 1.21 -12.34 -0.32
CA TRP A 70 0.06 -12.96 0.34
C TRP A 70 -1.18 -12.05 0.29
N CYS A 71 -1.01 -10.75 0.57
CA CYS A 71 -2.12 -9.79 0.54
C CYS A 71 -2.71 -9.64 -0.86
N GLN A 72 -1.85 -9.63 -1.90
CA GLN A 72 -2.29 -9.55 -3.30
C GLN A 72 -3.07 -10.80 -3.73
N GLN A 73 -2.65 -11.98 -3.29
CA GLN A 73 -3.27 -13.25 -3.67
C GLN A 73 -4.58 -13.53 -2.93
N ASN A 74 -4.62 -13.23 -1.63
CA ASN A 74 -5.74 -13.64 -0.75
C ASN A 74 -6.76 -12.53 -0.52
N CYS A 75 -6.34 -11.26 -0.63
CA CYS A 75 -7.19 -10.09 -0.36
C CYS A 75 -7.12 -9.06 -1.51
N PRO A 76 -7.38 -9.45 -2.78
CA PRO A 76 -7.26 -8.52 -3.90
C PRO A 76 -8.22 -7.33 -3.70
N HIS A 77 -7.63 -6.13 -3.59
CA HIS A 77 -8.31 -4.85 -3.34
C HIS A 77 -8.91 -4.63 -1.94
N ASP A 78 -8.85 -5.62 -1.05
CA ASP A 78 -9.47 -5.56 0.30
C ASP A 78 -8.44 -5.34 1.43
N HIS A 79 -7.23 -4.89 1.11
CA HIS A 79 -6.17 -4.60 2.08
C HIS A 79 -5.51 -3.23 1.89
N GLU A 80 -4.91 -2.69 2.94
CA GLU A 80 -4.05 -1.50 2.90
C GLU A 80 -2.78 -1.74 3.71
N ILE A 81 -1.68 -1.09 3.35
CA ILE A 81 -0.41 -1.20 4.06
C ILE A 81 0.09 0.20 4.43
N GLU A 82 0.33 0.45 5.72
CA GLU A 82 0.85 1.71 6.26
C GLU A 82 2.23 1.50 6.90
N PRO A 83 3.17 2.45 6.75
CA PRO A 83 4.37 2.46 7.59
C PRO A 83 4.00 2.77 9.04
N LEU A 84 4.53 1.98 9.99
CA LEU A 84 4.49 2.31 11.41
C LEU A 84 5.76 3.07 11.77
N ARG A 85 5.60 4.27 12.30
CA ARG A 85 6.71 5.13 12.69
C ARG A 85 6.62 5.53 14.15
N ASP A 86 7.74 5.43 14.86
CA ASP A 86 7.92 6.04 16.18
C ASP A 86 8.98 7.14 16.07
N ARG A 87 8.63 8.36 16.51
CA ARG A 87 9.48 9.56 16.40
C ARG A 87 10.12 9.76 15.01
N GLY A 88 9.41 9.39 13.95
CA GLY A 88 9.85 9.46 12.55
C GLY A 88 10.63 8.24 12.04
N ARG A 89 11.18 7.40 12.93
CA ARG A 89 11.86 6.13 12.59
C ARG A 89 10.83 5.08 12.18
N LEU A 90 11.11 4.33 11.11
CA LEU A 90 10.27 3.21 10.69
C LEU A 90 10.50 2.03 11.64
N ILE A 91 9.46 1.60 12.35
CA ILE A 91 9.54 0.49 13.33
C ILE A 91 8.82 -0.77 12.85
N GLY A 92 8.09 -0.69 11.75
CA GLY A 92 7.35 -1.81 11.18
C GLY A 92 6.32 -1.38 10.14
N ARG A 93 5.36 -2.27 9.89
CA ARG A 93 4.24 -2.05 8.96
C ARG A 93 2.91 -2.39 9.61
N ARG A 94 1.89 -1.64 9.27
CA ARG A 94 0.49 -1.87 9.64
C ARG A 94 -0.24 -2.38 8.41
N TYR A 95 -0.68 -3.62 8.47
CA TYR A 95 -1.56 -4.22 7.49
C TYR A 95 -3.01 -4.01 7.93
N ARG A 96 -3.85 -3.59 7.01
CA ARG A 96 -5.28 -3.40 7.24
C ARG A 96 -6.06 -4.27 6.28
N PHE A 97 -7.19 -4.78 6.75
CA PHE A 97 -8.05 -5.71 6.01
C PHE A 97 -9.51 -5.29 6.14
N ALA A 98 -10.27 -5.49 5.08
CA ALA A 98 -11.72 -5.29 5.09
C ALA A 98 -12.45 -6.36 5.90
N ARG A 99 -11.88 -7.57 6.00
CA ARG A 99 -12.49 -8.71 6.69
C ARG A 99 -11.65 -9.14 7.89
N GLU A 100 -12.34 -9.51 8.96
CA GLU A 100 -11.71 -10.02 10.18
C GLU A 100 -10.97 -11.35 9.94
N SER A 101 -11.55 -12.24 9.13
CA SER A 101 -10.96 -13.53 8.77
C SER A 101 -9.58 -13.40 8.15
N ASP A 102 -9.42 -12.40 7.27
CA ASP A 102 -8.18 -12.18 6.53
C ASP A 102 -7.10 -11.65 7.48
N ALA A 103 -7.46 -10.72 8.37
CA ALA A 103 -6.57 -10.25 9.42
C ALA A 103 -6.15 -11.39 10.37
N ALA A 104 -7.08 -12.26 10.75
CA ALA A 104 -6.80 -13.41 11.61
C ALA A 104 -5.85 -14.39 10.92
N LEU A 105 -6.09 -14.73 9.66
CA LEU A 105 -5.24 -15.65 8.89
C LEU A 105 -3.84 -15.06 8.65
N PHE A 106 -3.76 -13.79 8.28
CA PHE A 106 -2.49 -13.08 8.12
C PHE A 106 -1.67 -13.10 9.42
N LYS A 107 -2.31 -12.79 10.55
CA LYS A 107 -1.65 -12.81 11.86
C LYS A 107 -1.07 -14.18 12.17
N MET A 108 -1.80 -15.26 11.95
CA MET A 108 -1.30 -16.63 12.21
C MET A 108 -0.09 -17.02 11.37
N LEU A 109 0.08 -16.42 10.18
CA LEU A 109 1.17 -16.76 9.26
C LEU A 109 2.43 -15.92 9.49
N PHE A 110 2.28 -14.66 9.95
CA PHE A 110 3.37 -13.68 9.91
C PHE A 110 3.68 -12.97 11.23
N VAL A 111 2.89 -13.16 12.30
CA VAL A 111 3.02 -12.45 13.59
C VAL A 111 2.98 -13.41 14.78
#